data_AF-A0A2A3ZK76-F1
#
_entry.id   AF-A0A2A3ZK76-F1
#
_cell.length_a   1.000
_cell.length_b   1.000
_cell.length_c   1.000
_cell.angle_alpha   90.00
_cell.angle_beta   90.00
_cell.angle_gamma   90.00
#
_symmetry.space_group_name_H-M   'P 1'
#
loop_
_entity.id
_entity.type
_entity.pdbx_description
1 polymer ?
#
loop_
_entity_poly.entity_id
_entity_poly.type
_entity_poly.pdbx_seq_one_letter_code
_entity_poly.pdbx_strand_id
1 'polypeptide(L)'
;MPLSVFDLFTVGIGPSSSHTVGPMRAASSFLTLLGDKLGSVASIKVDVFGSLAATGAGHGTFDAILIGLEGCAPDAVEANELTARRTRMSETGTILLGDAVGHGVEIAFTEDDMVKRPLTIQPRHTNAMTIAAFDAEGQTLAEETYYSVGGGFVTSETEFLEKEQAAEVVAESGEDDTSEFAVADAVVDAELQSYSEELPYPFHSAVELLQRCKESDMSIAEIMLANEKSMRDEDEIRHGLLHIYSVMEECASASLDRSGYLPGGLKVRRRAHDWYLKLKAEDPDRDPGYYLEWVNLIAMAVNEENASGGRVVTAPTNGAAGIIPAVLHYALNYVESVTKGGEAAKHAAIVDFLLTSAAVGVLYKERASISGAEVGCQGEVGSASSMAAGGLAAIMGGTPEQIENAAEIAMEHNLGLTCDPISGLVQVPCIERNAIAAGKAINASRMALWGDGQHRVSLDEVIETMRQTGADMSSKYKETAQGGLAVNVVEC
;
A
#
# COMPACT_ATOMS: atom_id res chain seq x y z
N MET A 1 3.11 17.99 -0.26
CA MET A 1 1.66 17.90 -0.52
C MET A 1 1.02 17.18 0.64
N PRO A 2 -0.20 17.58 1.07
CA PRO A 2 -0.93 16.85 2.10
C PRO A 2 -1.31 15.46 1.61
N LEU A 3 -1.48 14.49 2.52
CA LEU A 3 -1.81 13.11 2.15
C LEU A 3 -3.24 13.03 1.57
N SER A 4 -3.36 12.46 0.38
CA SER A 4 -4.63 12.29 -0.33
C SER A 4 -5.20 10.86 -0.18
N VAL A 5 -6.52 10.70 -0.33
CA VAL A 5 -7.19 9.40 -0.53
C VAL A 5 -6.57 8.62 -1.68
N PHE A 6 -6.12 9.31 -2.73
CA PHE A 6 -5.48 8.70 -3.90
C PHE A 6 -4.04 8.24 -3.62
N ASP A 7 -3.42 8.72 -2.55
CA ASP A 7 -2.10 8.27 -2.07
C ASP A 7 -2.20 6.98 -1.25
N LEU A 8 -3.33 6.76 -0.59
CA LEU A 8 -3.61 5.53 0.16
C LEU A 8 -4.14 4.41 -0.76
N PHE A 9 -5.00 4.78 -1.71
CA PHE A 9 -5.62 3.87 -2.68
C PHE A 9 -5.09 4.12 -4.08
N THR A 10 -3.88 3.62 -4.35
CA THR A 10 -3.25 3.75 -5.66
C THR A 10 -3.36 2.45 -6.44
N VAL A 11 -3.76 2.55 -7.70
CA VAL A 11 -3.72 1.44 -8.65
C VAL A 11 -2.26 1.09 -8.93
N GLY A 12 -1.94 -0.20 -8.93
CA GLY A 12 -0.61 -0.68 -9.21
C GLY A 12 -0.60 -2.17 -9.58
N ILE A 13 0.57 -2.78 -9.41
CA ILE A 13 0.79 -4.21 -9.66
C ILE A 13 1.31 -4.89 -8.39
N GLY A 14 0.90 -6.14 -8.21
CA GLY A 14 1.42 -7.01 -7.15
C GLY A 14 2.84 -7.50 -7.44
N PRO A 15 3.46 -8.22 -6.49
CA PRO A 15 2.91 -8.59 -5.19
C PRO A 15 3.18 -7.58 -4.06
N SER A 16 4.06 -6.59 -4.24
CA SER A 16 4.52 -5.72 -3.15
C SER A 16 4.62 -4.25 -3.53
N SER A 17 4.11 -3.38 -2.67
CA SER A 17 4.25 -1.94 -2.85
C SER A 17 5.71 -1.50 -2.64
N SER A 18 6.38 -2.04 -1.61
CA SER A 18 7.77 -1.73 -1.26
C SER A 18 8.79 -2.36 -2.22
N HIS A 19 8.53 -3.57 -2.72
CA HIS A 19 9.50 -4.35 -3.49
C HIS A 19 9.15 -4.48 -4.99
N THR A 20 7.96 -4.08 -5.42
CA THR A 20 7.57 -4.09 -6.85
C THR A 20 7.27 -2.68 -7.35
N VAL A 21 6.27 -2.01 -6.75
CA VAL A 21 5.82 -0.67 -7.19
C VAL A 21 6.89 0.39 -6.95
N GLY A 22 7.50 0.42 -5.78
CA GLY A 22 8.57 1.37 -5.44
C GLY A 22 9.77 1.29 -6.41
N PRO A 23 10.42 0.13 -6.57
CA PRO A 23 11.54 -0.02 -7.51
C PRO A 23 11.20 0.33 -8.96
N MET A 24 9.97 0.02 -9.41
CA MET A 24 9.49 0.41 -10.74
C MET A 24 9.37 1.94 -10.87
N ARG A 25 8.82 2.62 -9.85
CA ARG A 25 8.77 4.09 -9.78
C ARG A 25 10.16 4.70 -9.73
N ALA A 26 11.07 4.15 -8.92
CA ALA A 26 12.46 4.61 -8.84
C ALA A 26 13.15 4.58 -10.21
N ALA A 27 12.99 3.48 -10.93
CA ALA A 27 13.52 3.33 -12.29
C ALA A 27 12.88 4.33 -13.28
N SER A 28 11.57 4.55 -13.20
CA SER A 28 10.89 5.57 -14.02
C SER A 28 11.37 7.00 -13.67
N SER A 29 11.54 7.33 -12.39
CA SER A 29 12.07 8.62 -11.93
C SER A 29 13.50 8.86 -12.42
N PHE A 30 14.31 7.80 -12.53
CA PHE A 30 15.65 7.90 -13.07
C PHE A 30 15.66 8.29 -14.56
N LEU A 31 14.65 7.89 -15.34
CA LEU A 31 14.50 8.37 -16.73
C LEU A 31 14.21 9.86 -16.78
N THR A 32 13.38 10.37 -15.87
CA THR A 32 13.14 11.81 -15.72
C THR A 32 14.42 12.55 -15.37
N LEU A 33 15.26 11.99 -14.48
CA LEU A 33 16.57 12.55 -14.13
C LEU A 33 17.53 12.61 -15.33
N LEU A 34 17.49 11.60 -16.20
CA LEU A 34 18.29 11.58 -17.42
C LEU A 34 17.86 12.67 -18.43
N GLY A 35 16.56 12.89 -18.58
CA GLY A 35 16.00 13.87 -19.50
C GLY A 35 16.58 13.76 -20.92
N ASP A 36 17.07 14.87 -21.47
CA ASP A 36 17.64 14.94 -22.83
C ASP A 36 18.89 14.05 -23.03
N LYS A 37 19.53 13.57 -21.95
CA LYS A 37 20.71 12.69 -22.03
C LYS A 37 20.37 11.25 -22.37
N LEU A 38 19.10 10.86 -22.34
CA LEU A 38 18.67 9.48 -22.52
C LEU A 38 19.16 8.88 -23.86
N GLY A 39 19.17 9.67 -24.93
CA GLY A 39 19.69 9.25 -26.25
C GLY A 39 21.21 9.02 -26.31
N SER A 40 21.96 9.47 -25.30
CA SER A 40 23.42 9.30 -25.20
C SER A 40 23.82 8.13 -24.30
N VAL A 41 22.86 7.44 -23.67
CA VAL A 41 23.15 6.32 -22.77
C VAL A 41 23.66 5.13 -23.57
N ALA A 42 24.85 4.64 -23.21
CA ALA A 42 25.45 3.45 -23.81
C ALA A 42 25.44 2.25 -22.86
N SER A 43 25.41 2.47 -21.55
CA SER A 43 25.31 1.40 -20.55
C SER A 43 24.67 1.88 -19.24
N ILE A 44 24.15 0.93 -18.46
CA ILE A 44 23.52 1.16 -17.15
C ILE A 44 24.12 0.22 -16.12
N LYS A 45 24.17 0.68 -14.87
CA LYS A 45 24.49 -0.13 -13.69
C LYS A 45 23.38 0.03 -12.66
N VAL A 46 22.96 -1.10 -12.07
CA VAL A 46 22.01 -1.12 -10.95
C VAL A 46 22.61 -1.92 -9.80
N ASP A 47 22.72 -1.28 -8.64
CA ASP A 47 23.02 -1.94 -7.36
C ASP A 47 21.74 -1.98 -6.51
N VAL A 48 21.39 -3.15 -5.97
CA VAL A 48 20.22 -3.34 -5.10
C VAL A 48 20.70 -3.77 -3.72
N PHE A 49 20.16 -3.17 -2.65
CA PHE A 49 20.69 -3.29 -1.28
C PHE A 49 19.69 -3.89 -0.29
N GLY A 50 20.20 -4.32 0.86
CA GLY A 50 19.44 -4.70 2.05
C GLY A 50 18.30 -5.68 1.79
N SER A 51 17.15 -5.40 2.42
CA SER A 51 15.93 -6.21 2.29
C SER A 51 15.42 -6.29 0.85
N LEU A 52 15.55 -5.20 0.09
CA LEU A 52 15.13 -5.14 -1.31
C LEU A 52 15.89 -6.17 -2.16
N ALA A 53 17.18 -6.36 -1.91
CA ALA A 53 17.97 -7.41 -2.56
C ALA A 53 17.69 -8.81 -1.99
N ALA A 54 17.44 -8.91 -0.68
CA ALA A 54 17.27 -10.19 0.01
C ALA A 54 15.99 -10.93 -0.40
N THR A 55 14.87 -10.23 -0.56
CA THR A 55 13.56 -10.82 -0.90
C THR A 55 13.13 -10.49 -2.33
N GLY A 56 13.94 -9.74 -3.08
CA GLY A 56 13.53 -9.15 -4.36
C GLY A 56 13.14 -10.16 -5.44
N ALA A 57 13.74 -11.36 -5.44
CA ALA A 57 13.35 -12.43 -6.37
C ALA A 57 11.91 -12.90 -6.15
N GLY A 58 11.49 -13.07 -4.88
CA GLY A 58 10.12 -13.46 -4.53
C GLY A 58 9.08 -12.37 -4.80
N HIS A 59 9.53 -11.11 -4.85
CA HIS A 59 8.68 -9.94 -5.08
C HIS A 59 8.69 -9.43 -6.52
N GLY A 60 9.46 -10.06 -7.42
CA GLY A 60 9.62 -9.58 -8.79
C GLY A 60 10.30 -8.21 -8.90
N THR A 61 11.14 -7.85 -7.93
CA THR A 61 11.83 -6.55 -7.87
C THR A 61 12.69 -6.29 -9.10
N PHE A 62 13.45 -7.29 -9.54
CA PHE A 62 14.39 -7.13 -10.65
C PHE A 62 13.64 -6.92 -11.97
N ASP A 63 12.59 -7.70 -12.22
CA ASP A 63 11.66 -7.47 -13.32
C ASP A 63 11.04 -6.07 -13.28
N ALA A 64 10.59 -5.62 -12.10
CA ALA A 64 9.97 -4.32 -11.92
C ALA A 64 10.94 -3.17 -12.23
N ILE A 65 12.22 -3.31 -11.86
CA ILE A 65 13.28 -2.35 -12.23
C ILE A 65 13.48 -2.33 -13.75
N LEU A 66 13.60 -3.50 -14.40
CA LEU A 66 13.78 -3.57 -15.86
C LEU A 66 12.61 -2.92 -16.61
N ILE A 67 11.38 -3.22 -16.20
CA ILE A 67 10.17 -2.66 -16.80
C ILE A 67 10.07 -1.14 -16.54
N GLY A 68 10.42 -0.69 -15.33
CA GLY A 68 10.47 0.73 -15.00
C GLY A 68 11.53 1.49 -15.81
N LEU A 69 12.68 0.87 -16.11
CA LEU A 69 13.71 1.44 -16.99
C LEU A 69 13.22 1.58 -18.44
N GLU A 70 12.26 0.78 -18.89
CA GLU A 70 11.60 1.02 -20.17
C GLU A 70 10.57 2.16 -20.13
N GLY A 71 10.33 2.76 -18.96
CA GLY A 71 9.45 3.91 -18.76
C GLY A 71 8.01 3.55 -18.43
N CYS A 72 7.73 2.29 -18.08
CA CYS A 72 6.38 1.89 -17.69
C CYS A 72 6.06 2.40 -16.28
N ALA A 73 4.87 2.96 -16.11
CA ALA A 73 4.34 3.36 -14.80
C ALA A 73 3.44 2.26 -14.21
N PRO A 74 3.57 1.90 -12.92
CA PRO A 74 2.88 0.74 -12.34
C PRO A 74 1.35 0.88 -12.32
N ASP A 75 0.84 2.10 -12.31
CA ASP A 75 -0.58 2.46 -12.31
C ASP A 75 -1.22 2.39 -13.71
N ALA A 76 -0.40 2.53 -14.77
CA ALA A 76 -0.84 2.57 -16.16
C ALA A 76 -0.50 1.31 -16.96
N VAL A 77 0.42 0.47 -16.48
CA VAL A 77 0.89 -0.69 -17.23
C VAL A 77 -0.12 -1.84 -17.22
N GLU A 78 -0.39 -2.38 -18.40
CA GLU A 78 -1.35 -3.49 -18.57
C GLU A 78 -0.67 -4.86 -18.45
N ALA A 79 -1.40 -5.88 -17.98
CA ALA A 79 -0.84 -7.21 -17.72
C ALA A 79 -0.28 -7.91 -18.99
N ASN A 80 -0.92 -7.67 -20.14
CA ASN A 80 -0.43 -8.17 -21.44
C ASN A 80 0.86 -7.47 -21.88
N GLU A 81 0.99 -6.17 -21.59
CA GLU A 81 2.20 -5.40 -21.87
C GLU A 81 3.37 -5.89 -21.01
N LEU A 82 3.16 -6.08 -19.71
CA LEU A 82 4.17 -6.68 -18.82
C LEU A 82 4.67 -8.02 -19.33
N THR A 83 3.74 -8.87 -19.77
CA THR A 83 4.07 -10.20 -20.32
C THR A 83 4.91 -10.07 -21.59
N ALA A 84 4.48 -9.24 -22.54
CA ALA A 84 5.18 -9.04 -23.80
C ALA A 84 6.59 -8.46 -23.60
N ARG A 85 6.75 -7.47 -22.71
CA ARG A 85 8.05 -6.87 -22.38
C ARG A 85 8.99 -7.89 -21.75
N ARG A 86 8.53 -8.66 -20.75
CA ARG A 86 9.32 -9.73 -20.14
C ARG A 86 9.78 -10.79 -21.15
N THR A 87 8.89 -11.23 -22.04
CA THR A 87 9.25 -12.18 -23.09
C THR A 87 10.33 -11.61 -24.00
N ARG A 88 10.18 -10.37 -24.48
CA ARG A 88 11.19 -9.71 -25.31
C ARG A 88 12.54 -9.58 -24.59
N MET A 89 12.54 -9.10 -23.35
CA MET A 89 13.77 -8.95 -22.55
C MET A 89 14.50 -10.29 -22.39
N SER A 90 13.75 -11.36 -22.08
CA SER A 90 14.31 -12.70 -21.94
C SER A 90 14.85 -13.28 -23.25
N GLU A 91 14.26 -12.96 -24.39
CA GLU A 91 14.69 -13.47 -25.70
C GLU A 91 15.89 -12.70 -26.26
N THR A 92 15.96 -11.40 -25.99
CA THR A 92 16.97 -10.49 -26.57
C THR A 92 18.17 -10.28 -25.66
N GLY A 93 18.01 -10.40 -24.34
CA GLY A 93 19.01 -9.98 -23.36
C GLY A 93 19.18 -8.46 -23.30
N THR A 94 18.17 -7.69 -23.73
CA THR A 94 18.21 -6.23 -23.82
C THR A 94 16.94 -5.60 -23.23
N ILE A 95 17.08 -4.37 -22.74
CA ILE A 95 15.95 -3.47 -22.45
C ILE A 95 15.87 -2.38 -23.51
N LEU A 96 14.66 -1.86 -23.74
CA LEU A 96 14.43 -0.65 -24.52
C LEU A 96 14.26 0.55 -23.56
N LEU A 97 15.36 1.15 -23.15
CA LEU A 97 15.40 2.25 -22.19
C LEU A 97 14.51 3.42 -22.65
N GLY A 98 13.55 3.81 -21.81
CA GLY A 98 12.61 4.90 -22.11
C GLY A 98 11.70 4.67 -23.32
N ASP A 99 11.44 3.43 -23.71
CA ASP A 99 10.53 3.07 -24.81
C ASP A 99 9.09 3.58 -24.58
N ALA A 100 8.53 3.35 -23.40
CA ALA A 100 7.17 3.77 -23.06
C ALA A 100 7.00 5.30 -23.00
N VAL A 101 8.10 6.05 -22.86
CA VAL A 101 8.12 7.52 -22.92
C VAL A 101 8.56 8.06 -24.29
N GLY A 102 8.64 7.20 -25.31
CA GLY A 102 8.82 7.60 -26.70
C GLY A 102 10.27 7.76 -27.18
N HIS A 103 11.26 7.28 -26.41
CA HIS A 103 12.67 7.35 -26.80
C HIS A 103 13.21 6.02 -27.35
N GLY A 104 13.15 4.95 -26.54
CA GLY A 104 13.56 3.60 -26.92
C GLY A 104 15.04 3.47 -27.33
N VAL A 105 15.93 3.36 -26.35
CA VAL A 105 17.36 3.03 -26.58
C VAL A 105 17.63 1.59 -26.19
N GLU A 106 18.11 0.78 -27.12
CA GLU A 106 18.43 -0.63 -26.86
C GLU A 106 19.73 -0.73 -26.04
N ILE A 107 19.62 -1.27 -24.83
CA ILE A 107 20.75 -1.47 -23.91
C ILE A 107 20.83 -2.95 -23.55
N ALA A 108 22.00 -3.55 -23.73
CA ALA A 108 22.30 -4.90 -23.23
C ALA A 108 22.38 -4.87 -21.70
N PHE A 109 21.28 -5.23 -21.04
CA PHE A 109 21.15 -5.22 -19.59
C PHE A 109 20.05 -6.18 -19.17
N THR A 110 20.35 -7.04 -18.21
CA THR A 110 19.48 -8.09 -17.68
C THR A 110 19.50 -8.10 -16.15
N GLU A 111 18.66 -8.94 -15.54
CA GLU A 111 18.73 -9.16 -14.09
C GLU A 111 20.13 -9.62 -13.62
N ASP A 112 20.84 -10.41 -14.42
CA ASP A 112 22.16 -10.95 -14.06
C ASP A 112 23.24 -9.87 -13.99
N ASP A 113 23.01 -8.73 -14.67
CA ASP A 113 23.89 -7.56 -14.64
C ASP A 113 23.68 -6.70 -13.38
N MET A 114 22.58 -6.91 -12.65
CA MET A 114 22.30 -6.20 -11.40
C MET A 114 23.16 -6.74 -10.25
N VAL A 115 23.81 -5.83 -9.53
CA VAL A 115 24.62 -6.17 -8.36
C VAL A 115 23.73 -6.23 -7.12
N LYS A 116 23.49 -7.44 -6.61
CA LYS A 116 22.60 -7.70 -5.46
C LYS A 116 23.41 -7.76 -4.16
N ARG A 117 23.09 -6.91 -3.18
CA ARG A 117 23.83 -6.73 -1.92
C ARG A 117 22.93 -6.91 -0.69
N PRO A 118 22.44 -8.12 -0.40
CA PRO A 118 21.44 -8.38 0.64
C PRO A 118 21.94 -8.10 2.08
N LEU A 119 23.25 -8.05 2.29
CA LEU A 119 23.87 -7.81 3.60
C LEU A 119 24.37 -6.36 3.79
N THR A 120 24.16 -5.51 2.79
CA THR A 120 24.54 -4.09 2.85
C THR A 120 23.29 -3.26 3.03
N ILE A 121 23.13 -2.67 4.21
CA ILE A 121 22.01 -1.77 4.53
C ILE A 121 22.52 -0.34 4.33
N GLN A 122 21.78 0.44 3.56
CA GLN A 122 22.08 1.87 3.39
C GLN A 122 21.66 2.66 4.63
N PRO A 123 22.30 3.80 4.93
CA PRO A 123 22.07 4.54 6.18
C PRO A 123 20.61 4.93 6.41
N ARG A 124 19.89 5.33 5.35
CA ARG A 124 18.54 5.90 5.49
C ARG A 124 17.42 4.86 5.54
N HIS A 125 17.51 3.81 4.73
CA HIS A 125 16.48 2.78 4.69
C HIS A 125 17.02 1.45 4.15
N THR A 126 16.45 0.34 4.62
CA THR A 126 16.87 -1.02 4.23
C THR A 126 16.48 -1.39 2.80
N ASN A 127 15.38 -0.84 2.28
CA ASN A 127 15.00 -1.00 0.88
C ASN A 127 15.63 0.12 0.05
N ALA A 128 16.79 -0.15 -0.57
CA ALA A 128 17.51 0.84 -1.35
C ALA A 128 18.04 0.27 -2.68
N MET A 129 18.16 1.13 -3.68
CA MET A 129 18.79 0.81 -4.96
C MET A 129 19.52 2.03 -5.54
N THR A 130 20.63 1.82 -6.23
CA THR A 130 21.37 2.87 -6.95
C THR A 130 21.33 2.56 -8.43
N ILE A 131 20.99 3.56 -9.25
CA ILE A 131 20.98 3.46 -10.71
C ILE A 131 22.00 4.47 -11.25
N ALA A 132 22.86 4.04 -12.16
CA ALA A 132 23.81 4.89 -12.87
C ALA A 132 23.78 4.61 -14.36
N ALA A 133 23.91 5.65 -15.18
CA ALA A 133 23.95 5.58 -16.63
C ALA A 133 25.21 6.25 -17.17
N PHE A 134 25.78 5.67 -18.21
CA PHE A 134 27.07 6.08 -18.78
C PHE A 134 26.98 6.28 -20.29
N ASP A 135 27.78 7.21 -20.82
CA ASP A 135 27.95 7.38 -22.27
C ASP A 135 28.91 6.35 -22.89
N ALA A 136 29.15 6.46 -24.20
CA ALA A 136 30.01 5.54 -24.94
C ALA A 136 31.50 5.63 -24.52
N GLU A 137 31.92 6.75 -23.94
CA GLU A 137 33.24 6.98 -23.39
C GLU A 137 33.37 6.50 -21.92
N GLY A 138 32.27 6.07 -21.31
CA GLY A 138 32.20 5.61 -19.92
C GLY A 138 32.08 6.73 -18.89
N GLN A 139 31.72 7.96 -19.29
CA GLN A 139 31.45 9.05 -18.36
C GLN A 139 30.04 8.91 -17.78
N THR A 140 29.90 9.20 -16.49
CA THR A 140 28.60 9.18 -15.81
C THR A 140 27.70 10.29 -16.33
N LEU A 141 26.55 9.93 -16.90
CA LEU A 141 25.51 10.85 -17.35
C LEU A 141 24.58 11.27 -16.20
N ALA A 142 24.23 10.29 -15.36
CA ALA A 142 23.45 10.44 -14.13
C ALA A 142 23.74 9.24 -13.20
N GLU A 143 23.68 9.48 -11.89
CA GLU A 143 23.72 8.48 -10.83
C GLU A 143 22.83 8.96 -9.69
N GLU A 144 21.96 8.09 -9.18
CA GLU A 144 21.07 8.42 -8.08
C GLU A 144 20.76 7.18 -7.24
N THR A 145 20.60 7.38 -5.94
CA THR A 145 20.15 6.34 -5.00
C THR A 145 18.72 6.61 -4.58
N TYR A 146 17.90 5.57 -4.60
CA TYR A 146 16.49 5.62 -4.27
C TYR A 146 16.16 4.67 -3.12
N TYR A 147 15.22 5.09 -2.28
CA TYR A 147 14.71 4.31 -1.15
C TYR A 147 13.22 4.08 -1.30
N SER A 148 12.81 2.82 -1.15
CA SER A 148 11.39 2.45 -1.17
C SER A 148 10.85 2.38 0.27
N VAL A 149 10.16 3.44 0.69
CA VAL A 149 9.81 3.72 2.11
C VAL A 149 8.42 3.19 2.52
N GLY A 150 7.86 2.25 1.75
CA GLY A 150 6.54 1.67 2.03
C GLY A 150 5.40 2.33 1.26
N GLY A 151 4.25 1.65 1.14
CA GLY A 151 3.09 2.13 0.36
C GLY A 151 3.34 2.34 -1.14
N GLY A 152 4.52 2.00 -1.66
CA GLY A 152 4.92 2.29 -3.04
C GLY A 152 5.53 3.69 -3.23
N PHE A 153 5.75 4.44 -2.14
CA PHE A 153 6.48 5.70 -2.16
C PHE A 153 7.98 5.47 -2.32
N VAL A 154 8.62 6.37 -3.05
CA VAL A 154 10.06 6.37 -3.27
C VAL A 154 10.58 7.77 -2.94
N THR A 155 11.69 7.82 -2.24
CA THR A 155 12.43 9.06 -1.99
C THR A 155 13.85 8.90 -2.52
N SER A 156 14.41 9.91 -3.18
CA SER A 156 15.82 9.87 -3.62
C SER A 156 16.78 10.34 -2.52
N GLU A 157 18.05 9.97 -2.64
CA GLU A 157 19.12 10.45 -1.75
C GLU A 157 19.22 11.98 -1.80
N THR A 158 19.09 12.57 -2.99
CA THR A 158 19.02 14.01 -3.19
C THR A 158 17.84 14.63 -2.44
N GLU A 159 16.63 14.09 -2.60
CA GLU A 159 15.43 14.60 -1.91
C GLU A 159 15.57 14.53 -0.39
N PHE A 160 16.14 13.45 0.14
CA PHE A 160 16.41 13.34 1.57
C PHE A 160 17.46 14.36 2.05
N LEU A 161 18.51 14.64 1.28
CA LEU A 161 19.51 15.65 1.63
C LEU A 161 18.93 17.07 1.61
N GLU A 162 18.11 17.39 0.61
CA GLU A 162 17.40 18.66 0.52
C GLU A 162 16.47 18.85 1.74
N LYS A 163 15.79 17.77 2.13
CA LYS A 163 14.96 17.68 3.32
C LYS A 163 15.77 17.91 4.61
N GLU A 164 16.85 17.17 4.83
CA GLU A 164 17.72 17.34 6.02
C GLU A 164 18.23 18.78 6.12
N GLN A 165 18.66 19.39 5.01
CA GLN A 165 19.10 20.78 4.99
C GLN A 165 17.97 21.75 5.34
N ALA A 166 16.75 21.52 4.84
CA ALA A 166 15.59 22.32 5.19
C ALA A 166 15.24 22.20 6.68
N ALA A 167 15.33 20.98 7.25
CA ALA A 167 15.09 20.73 8.65
C ALA A 167 16.15 21.33 9.57
N GLU A 168 17.44 21.30 9.19
CA GLU A 168 18.52 21.96 9.93
C GLU A 168 18.33 23.49 9.99
N VAL A 169 17.87 24.10 8.89
CA VAL A 169 17.55 25.54 8.85
C VAL A 169 16.38 25.89 9.80
N VAL A 170 15.43 24.97 10.00
CA VAL A 170 14.33 25.14 10.95
C VAL A 170 14.79 24.84 12.39
N ALA A 171 15.65 23.84 12.59
CA ALA A 171 16.19 23.43 13.89
C ALA A 171 17.22 24.40 14.48
N GLU A 172 17.89 25.23 13.68
CA GLU A 172 18.68 26.38 14.19
C GLU A 172 17.82 27.42 14.95
N SER A 173 16.49 27.23 15.01
CA SER A 173 15.57 27.97 15.88
C SER A 173 15.14 27.23 17.17
N GLY A 174 15.64 26.03 17.47
CA GLY A 174 15.42 25.32 18.74
C GLY A 174 16.21 23.99 18.90
N GLU A 175 16.93 23.87 20.02
CA GLU A 175 17.62 22.64 20.52
C GLU A 175 16.59 21.49 20.72
N ASP A 176 16.85 20.18 20.55
CA ASP A 176 18.03 19.37 20.85
C ASP A 176 17.94 17.97 20.17
N ASP A 177 19.10 17.31 20.10
CA ASP A 177 19.49 15.90 19.78
C ASP A 177 18.42 14.86 19.32
N THR A 178 18.53 14.36 18.07
CA THR A 178 17.85 13.13 17.59
C THR A 178 18.80 12.22 16.80
N SER A 179 18.66 10.90 17.00
CA SER A 179 19.53 9.88 16.37
C SER A 179 19.41 9.83 14.85
N GLU A 180 20.50 9.55 14.13
CA GLU A 180 20.63 9.56 12.65
C GLU A 180 19.59 8.73 11.85
N PHE A 181 18.86 7.78 12.47
CA PHE A 181 17.74 7.07 11.82
C PHE A 181 16.37 7.77 11.97
N ALA A 182 16.22 8.69 12.91
CA ALA A 182 14.98 9.43 13.20
C ALA A 182 14.82 10.70 12.36
N VAL A 183 15.89 11.14 11.68
CA VAL A 183 15.91 12.38 10.90
C VAL A 183 15.10 12.21 9.61
N ALA A 184 15.20 11.05 8.95
CA ALA A 184 14.47 10.75 7.71
C ALA A 184 12.94 10.82 7.87
N ASP A 185 12.40 10.26 8.95
CA ASP A 185 10.96 10.32 9.28
C ASP A 185 10.56 11.72 9.73
N ALA A 186 11.37 12.36 10.59
CA ALA A 186 11.08 13.70 11.09
C ALA A 186 10.95 14.74 9.97
N VAL A 187 11.70 14.61 8.87
CA VAL A 187 11.57 15.55 7.75
C VAL A 187 10.40 15.25 6.82
N VAL A 188 10.10 13.97 6.57
CA VAL A 188 8.88 13.59 5.82
C VAL A 188 7.63 14.03 6.58
N ASP A 189 7.63 13.86 7.90
CA ASP A 189 6.54 14.28 8.79
C ASP A 189 6.43 15.81 8.84
N ALA A 190 7.54 16.56 8.94
CA ALA A 190 7.51 18.03 9.01
C ALA A 190 6.98 18.69 7.73
N GLU A 191 7.32 18.19 6.55
CA GLU A 191 6.75 18.70 5.29
C GLU A 191 5.28 18.32 5.13
N LEU A 192 4.92 17.05 5.36
CA LEU A 192 3.52 16.61 5.34
C LEU A 192 2.66 17.47 6.27
N GLN A 193 3.18 17.78 7.46
CA GLN A 193 2.54 18.65 8.44
C GLN A 193 2.39 20.09 7.91
N SER A 194 3.42 20.67 7.30
CA SER A 194 3.36 22.03 6.72
C SER A 194 2.31 22.16 5.60
N TYR A 195 2.16 21.14 4.76
CA TYR A 195 1.18 21.11 3.67
C TYR A 195 -0.23 20.76 4.15
N SER A 196 -0.34 20.01 5.25
CA SER A 196 -1.61 19.70 5.90
C SER A 196 -2.26 20.96 6.47
N GLU A 197 -1.48 21.88 7.05
CA GLU A 197 -1.99 23.16 7.59
C GLU A 197 -2.66 24.09 6.55
N GLU A 198 -2.42 23.87 5.25
CA GLU A 198 -3.08 24.61 4.16
C GLU A 198 -4.47 24.04 3.80
N LEU A 199 -4.84 22.88 4.35
CA LEU A 199 -6.14 22.26 4.10
C LEU A 199 -7.29 23.07 4.75
N PRO A 200 -8.51 22.97 4.20
CA PRO A 200 -9.70 23.56 4.83
C PRO A 200 -9.98 23.05 6.25
N TYR A 201 -9.76 21.76 6.50
CA TYR A 201 -10.01 21.10 7.78
C TYR A 201 -8.85 20.17 8.15
N PRO A 202 -7.67 20.70 8.50
CA PRO A 202 -6.54 19.88 8.88
C PRO A 202 -6.82 19.12 10.18
N PHE A 203 -6.32 17.90 10.25
CA PHE A 203 -6.35 17.06 11.44
C PHE A 203 -5.11 16.17 11.47
N HIS A 204 -4.54 16.01 12.66
CA HIS A 204 -3.39 15.17 12.92
C HIS A 204 -3.67 14.09 13.96
N SER A 205 -4.79 14.17 14.69
CA SER A 205 -5.25 13.17 15.67
C SER A 205 -6.69 12.75 15.40
N ALA A 206 -7.08 11.61 15.98
CA ALA A 206 -8.49 11.24 16.07
C ALA A 206 -9.29 12.30 16.83
N VAL A 207 -8.74 12.84 17.93
CA VAL A 207 -9.36 13.94 18.70
C VAL A 207 -9.58 15.18 17.85
N GLU A 208 -8.60 15.61 17.06
CA GLU A 208 -8.75 16.74 16.15
C GLU A 208 -9.79 16.45 15.05
N LEU A 209 -9.78 15.26 14.44
CA LEU A 209 -10.74 14.87 13.43
C LEU A 209 -12.18 14.95 13.97
N LEU A 210 -12.43 14.41 15.17
CA LEU A 210 -13.73 14.53 15.83
C LEU A 210 -14.10 16.00 16.12
N GLN A 211 -13.14 16.80 16.57
CA GLN A 211 -13.35 18.22 16.81
C GLN A 211 -13.74 18.95 15.51
N ARG A 212 -13.10 18.63 14.37
CA ARG A 212 -13.47 19.18 13.05
C ARG A 212 -14.89 18.80 12.65
N CYS A 213 -15.27 17.53 12.83
CA CYS A 213 -16.64 17.07 12.55
C CYS A 213 -17.66 17.88 13.38
N LYS A 214 -17.39 18.06 14.67
CA LYS A 214 -18.26 18.79 15.59
C LYS A 214 -18.36 20.29 15.31
N GLU A 215 -17.25 20.94 14.97
CA GLU A 215 -17.21 22.38 14.69
C GLU A 215 -17.91 22.74 13.38
N SER A 216 -17.89 21.84 12.40
CA SER A 216 -18.41 22.06 11.05
C SER A 216 -19.78 21.42 10.79
N ASP A 217 -20.27 20.58 11.70
CA ASP A 217 -21.47 19.74 11.51
C ASP A 217 -21.36 18.84 10.26
N MET A 218 -20.15 18.33 10.01
CA MET A 218 -19.81 17.46 8.87
C MET A 218 -19.42 16.07 9.38
N SER A 219 -19.73 15.05 8.59
CA SER A 219 -19.21 13.69 8.77
C SER A 219 -17.71 13.62 8.43
N ILE A 220 -17.05 12.53 8.85
CA ILE A 220 -15.64 12.27 8.52
C ILE A 220 -15.42 12.23 7.00
N ALA A 221 -16.34 11.61 6.24
CA ALA A 221 -16.28 11.58 4.78
C ALA A 221 -16.37 12.99 4.17
N GLU A 222 -17.25 13.85 4.69
CA GLU A 222 -17.40 15.23 4.23
C GLU A 222 -16.17 16.09 4.56
N ILE A 223 -15.56 15.91 5.74
CA ILE A 223 -14.29 16.54 6.11
C ILE A 223 -13.20 16.15 5.10
N MET A 224 -13.04 14.84 4.83
CA MET A 224 -12.06 14.37 3.86
C MET A 224 -12.35 14.88 2.45
N LEU A 225 -13.61 14.89 2.02
CA LEU A 225 -13.99 15.44 0.71
C LEU A 225 -13.64 16.93 0.60
N ALA A 226 -13.90 17.71 1.65
CA ALA A 226 -13.55 19.12 1.67
C ALA A 226 -12.04 19.35 1.60
N ASN A 227 -11.24 18.50 2.26
CA ASN A 227 -9.78 18.53 2.15
C ASN A 227 -9.29 18.15 0.76
N GLU A 228 -9.83 17.10 0.15
CA GLU A 228 -9.49 16.69 -1.23
C GLU A 228 -9.78 17.78 -2.27
N LYS A 229 -10.84 18.57 -2.05
CA LYS A 229 -11.22 19.69 -2.93
C LYS A 229 -10.21 20.84 -2.98
N SER A 230 -9.17 20.81 -2.15
CA SER A 230 -8.01 21.71 -2.28
C SER A 230 -7.12 21.35 -3.46
N MET A 231 -7.15 20.10 -3.94
CA MET A 231 -6.26 19.57 -4.98
C MET A 231 -6.99 19.18 -6.27
N ARG A 232 -8.27 18.79 -6.17
CA ARG A 232 -9.06 18.24 -7.30
C ARG A 232 -10.51 18.71 -7.26
N ASP A 233 -11.17 18.70 -8.40
CA ASP A 233 -12.61 18.98 -8.43
C ASP A 233 -13.42 17.84 -7.80
N GLU A 234 -14.57 18.16 -7.19
CA GLU A 234 -15.41 17.15 -6.51
C GLU A 234 -15.86 16.02 -7.45
N ASP A 235 -16.20 16.36 -8.70
CA ASP A 235 -16.56 15.36 -9.70
C ASP A 235 -15.37 14.44 -10.02
N GLU A 236 -14.15 14.98 -10.13
CA GLU A 236 -12.94 14.19 -10.36
C GLU A 236 -12.67 13.24 -9.19
N ILE A 237 -12.86 13.72 -7.95
CA ILE A 237 -12.70 12.92 -6.73
C ILE A 237 -13.68 11.75 -6.75
N ARG A 238 -14.97 12.02 -6.96
CA ARG A 238 -16.01 10.98 -6.98
C ARG A 238 -15.78 9.96 -8.09
N HIS A 239 -15.45 10.40 -9.31
CA HIS A 239 -15.16 9.49 -10.42
C HIS A 239 -13.90 8.66 -10.15
N GLY A 240 -12.85 9.26 -9.58
CA GLY A 240 -11.61 8.57 -9.21
C GLY A 240 -11.86 7.48 -8.16
N LEU A 241 -12.68 7.75 -7.13
CA LEU A 241 -13.03 6.77 -6.10
C LEU A 241 -13.87 5.61 -6.66
N LEU A 242 -14.80 5.90 -7.57
CA LEU A 242 -15.56 4.84 -8.27
C LEU A 242 -14.65 4.02 -9.18
N HIS A 243 -13.65 4.63 -9.82
CA HIS A 243 -12.65 3.92 -10.60
C HIS A 243 -11.76 3.02 -9.73
N ILE A 244 -11.30 3.52 -8.58
CA ILE A 244 -10.57 2.71 -7.59
C ILE A 244 -11.38 1.46 -7.23
N TYR A 245 -12.66 1.62 -6.92
CA TYR A 245 -13.54 0.50 -6.62
C TYR A 245 -13.70 -0.46 -7.80
N SER A 246 -13.85 0.05 -9.03
CA SER A 246 -13.96 -0.83 -10.21
C SER A 246 -12.71 -1.69 -10.39
N VAL A 247 -11.51 -1.12 -10.18
CA VAL A 247 -10.26 -1.89 -10.24
C VAL A 247 -10.18 -2.93 -9.12
N MET A 248 -10.67 -2.62 -7.92
CA MET A 248 -10.77 -3.61 -6.83
C MET A 248 -11.70 -4.78 -7.20
N GLU A 249 -12.85 -4.53 -7.82
CA GLU A 249 -13.76 -5.59 -8.29
C GLU A 249 -13.14 -6.42 -9.42
N GLU A 250 -12.47 -5.76 -10.37
CA GLU A 250 -11.74 -6.42 -11.47
C GLU A 250 -10.63 -7.33 -10.93
N CYS A 251 -9.87 -6.86 -9.93
CA CYS A 251 -8.82 -7.62 -9.26
C CYS A 251 -9.37 -8.91 -8.63
N ALA A 252 -10.45 -8.80 -7.85
CA ALA A 252 -11.12 -9.98 -7.28
C ALA A 252 -11.59 -10.93 -8.39
N SER A 253 -12.30 -10.40 -9.39
CA SER A 253 -12.90 -11.18 -10.49
C SER A 253 -11.86 -11.94 -11.31
N ALA A 254 -10.71 -11.32 -11.61
CA ALA A 254 -9.62 -11.97 -12.34
C ALA A 254 -9.10 -13.23 -11.63
N SER A 255 -9.10 -13.23 -10.31
CA SER A 255 -8.69 -14.39 -9.49
C SER A 255 -9.75 -15.49 -9.47
N LEU A 256 -11.04 -15.13 -9.53
CA LEU A 256 -12.15 -16.08 -9.46
C LEU A 256 -12.19 -17.06 -10.64
N ASP A 257 -11.55 -16.75 -11.77
CA ASP A 257 -11.48 -17.62 -12.95
C ASP A 257 -10.17 -18.44 -13.03
N ARG A 258 -9.25 -18.26 -12.08
CA ARG A 258 -7.91 -18.86 -12.09
C ARG A 258 -7.77 -19.99 -11.09
N SER A 259 -7.40 -21.17 -11.57
CA SER A 259 -7.04 -22.33 -10.73
C SER A 259 -5.53 -22.60 -10.76
N GLY A 260 -5.07 -23.56 -9.96
CA GLY A 260 -3.67 -23.98 -9.89
C GLY A 260 -2.94 -23.46 -8.65
N TYR A 261 -1.64 -23.17 -8.81
CA TYR A 261 -0.76 -22.77 -7.71
C TYR A 261 -0.28 -21.33 -7.89
N LEU A 262 -0.03 -20.66 -6.77
CA LEU A 262 0.63 -19.36 -6.73
C LEU A 262 2.12 -19.51 -7.12
N PRO A 263 2.74 -18.47 -7.71
CA PRO A 263 4.17 -18.47 -8.04
C PRO A 263 5.06 -18.48 -6.76
N GLY A 264 6.39 -18.47 -6.90
CA GLY A 264 7.29 -18.35 -5.73
C GLY A 264 7.68 -19.66 -5.03
N GLY A 265 7.36 -20.84 -5.58
CA GLY A 265 7.94 -22.11 -5.14
C GLY A 265 7.28 -22.79 -3.93
N LEU A 266 6.48 -22.06 -3.13
CA LEU A 266 5.74 -22.63 -1.99
C LEU A 266 4.61 -23.61 -2.37
N LYS A 267 4.21 -23.65 -3.64
CA LYS A 267 3.09 -24.48 -4.14
C LYS A 267 1.80 -24.27 -3.34
N VAL A 268 1.53 -23.01 -2.94
CA VAL A 268 0.26 -22.64 -2.33
C VAL A 268 -0.84 -22.73 -3.40
N ARG A 269 -1.87 -23.53 -3.15
CA ARG A 269 -3.00 -23.68 -4.08
C ARG A 269 -3.89 -22.43 -4.04
N ARG A 270 -4.34 -21.97 -5.21
CA ARG A 270 -5.44 -21.00 -5.31
C ARG A 270 -6.74 -21.62 -4.80
N ARG A 271 -7.41 -20.94 -3.89
CA ARG A 271 -8.65 -21.40 -3.25
C ARG A 271 -9.86 -20.59 -3.72
N ALA A 272 -9.66 -19.34 -4.17
CA ALA A 272 -10.75 -18.44 -4.50
C ALA A 272 -11.68 -19.00 -5.60
N HIS A 273 -11.12 -19.54 -6.69
CA HIS A 273 -11.90 -20.15 -7.77
C HIS A 273 -12.85 -21.26 -7.29
N ASP A 274 -12.32 -22.24 -6.56
CA ASP A 274 -13.11 -23.37 -6.07
C ASP A 274 -14.17 -22.93 -5.04
N TRP A 275 -13.83 -21.96 -4.19
CA TRP A 275 -14.75 -21.39 -3.21
C TRP A 275 -15.87 -20.59 -3.87
N TYR A 276 -15.57 -19.83 -4.93
CA TYR A 276 -16.57 -19.11 -5.71
C TYR A 276 -17.57 -20.07 -6.37
N LEU A 277 -17.09 -21.14 -7.01
CA LEU A 277 -17.98 -22.15 -7.61
C LEU A 277 -18.88 -22.79 -6.55
N LYS A 278 -18.35 -23.06 -5.36
CA LYS A 278 -19.12 -23.61 -4.24
C LYS A 278 -20.16 -22.62 -3.73
N LEU A 279 -19.78 -21.38 -3.44
CA LEU A 279 -20.70 -20.36 -2.93
C LEU A 279 -21.78 -19.99 -3.93
N LYS A 280 -21.46 -19.91 -5.22
CA LYS A 280 -22.46 -19.68 -6.28
C LYS A 280 -23.50 -20.80 -6.35
N ALA A 281 -23.14 -22.02 -5.96
CA ALA A 281 -24.06 -23.17 -5.93
C ALA A 281 -24.87 -23.24 -4.62
N GLU A 282 -24.25 -22.94 -3.47
CA GLU A 282 -24.89 -23.03 -2.15
C GLU A 282 -25.71 -21.77 -1.80
N ASP A 283 -25.28 -20.60 -2.26
CA ASP A 283 -25.85 -19.29 -1.92
C ASP A 283 -25.90 -18.34 -3.14
N PRO A 284 -26.73 -18.64 -4.15
CA PRO A 284 -26.83 -17.82 -5.36
C PRO A 284 -27.42 -16.43 -5.11
N ASP A 285 -28.21 -16.28 -4.04
CA ASP A 285 -28.97 -15.07 -3.72
C ASP A 285 -28.28 -14.17 -2.68
N ARG A 286 -27.08 -14.55 -2.20
CA ARG A 286 -26.31 -13.84 -1.17
C ARG A 286 -27.10 -13.69 0.14
N ASP A 287 -27.56 -14.81 0.69
CA ASP A 287 -28.22 -14.84 1.99
C ASP A 287 -27.29 -14.24 3.07
N PRO A 288 -27.79 -13.35 3.95
CA PRO A 288 -26.99 -12.78 5.03
C PRO A 288 -26.35 -13.81 5.97
N GLY A 289 -26.78 -15.07 5.97
CA GLY A 289 -26.14 -16.17 6.70
C GLY A 289 -24.77 -16.60 6.13
N TYR A 290 -24.46 -16.24 4.88
CA TYR A 290 -23.21 -16.58 4.18
C TYR A 290 -22.27 -15.39 4.00
N TYR A 291 -22.57 -14.24 4.65
CA TYR A 291 -21.80 -13.01 4.45
C TYR A 291 -20.30 -13.21 4.70
N LEU A 292 -19.95 -14.03 5.69
CA LEU A 292 -18.56 -14.23 6.10
C LEU A 292 -17.80 -15.02 5.03
N GLU A 293 -18.42 -16.04 4.45
CA GLU A 293 -17.85 -16.82 3.36
C GLU A 293 -17.63 -15.97 2.11
N TRP A 294 -18.56 -15.08 1.77
CA TRP A 294 -18.39 -14.12 0.66
C TRP A 294 -17.28 -13.11 0.93
N VAL A 295 -17.23 -12.53 2.14
CA VAL A 295 -16.15 -11.60 2.54
C VAL A 295 -14.79 -12.29 2.49
N ASN A 296 -14.68 -13.51 3.01
CA ASN A 296 -13.45 -14.30 2.95
C ASN A 296 -13.05 -14.59 1.50
N LEU A 297 -14.01 -14.94 0.64
CA LEU A 297 -13.77 -15.18 -0.78
C LEU A 297 -13.18 -13.93 -1.45
N ILE A 298 -13.77 -12.75 -1.26
CA ILE A 298 -13.28 -11.51 -1.89
C ILE A 298 -11.87 -11.16 -1.40
N ALA A 299 -11.64 -11.21 -0.08
CA ALA A 299 -10.31 -10.92 0.48
C ALA A 299 -9.24 -11.88 -0.07
N MET A 300 -9.56 -13.17 -0.13
CA MET A 300 -8.65 -14.18 -0.67
C MET A 300 -8.43 -14.02 -2.17
N ALA A 301 -9.48 -13.72 -2.95
CA ALA A 301 -9.39 -13.52 -4.38
C ALA A 301 -8.41 -12.38 -4.72
N VAL A 302 -8.55 -11.23 -4.07
CA VAL A 302 -7.66 -10.08 -4.24
C VAL A 302 -6.22 -10.41 -3.85
N ASN A 303 -6.01 -11.06 -2.69
CA ASN A 303 -4.65 -11.41 -2.27
C ASN A 303 -4.00 -12.52 -3.10
N GLU A 304 -4.79 -13.45 -3.67
CA GLU A 304 -4.31 -14.44 -4.63
C GLU A 304 -3.92 -13.76 -5.96
N GLU A 305 -4.65 -12.74 -6.41
CA GLU A 305 -4.28 -11.96 -7.59
C GLU A 305 -3.01 -11.12 -7.34
N ASN A 306 -2.93 -10.47 -6.17
CA ASN A 306 -1.73 -9.75 -5.74
C ASN A 306 -0.50 -10.66 -5.73
N ALA A 307 -0.57 -11.82 -5.09
CA ALA A 307 0.52 -12.79 -5.03
C ALA A 307 0.98 -13.30 -6.41
N SER A 308 0.17 -13.06 -7.43
CA SER A 308 0.43 -13.47 -8.81
C SER A 308 1.06 -12.37 -9.67
N GLY A 309 1.29 -11.19 -9.11
CA GLY A 309 1.74 -10.02 -9.85
C GLY A 309 0.63 -9.36 -10.68
N GLY A 310 -0.64 -9.61 -10.35
CA GLY A 310 -1.77 -9.01 -11.03
C GLY A 310 -1.97 -7.54 -10.67
N ARG A 311 -2.92 -6.89 -11.36
CA ARG A 311 -3.33 -5.52 -11.05
C ARG A 311 -4.05 -5.49 -9.70
N VAL A 312 -3.69 -4.54 -8.85
CA VAL A 312 -4.20 -4.43 -7.47
C VAL A 312 -4.29 -2.95 -7.08
N VAL A 313 -5.13 -2.63 -6.10
CA VAL A 313 -5.16 -1.31 -5.46
C VAL A 313 -4.55 -1.42 -4.08
N THR A 314 -3.62 -0.53 -3.72
CA THR A 314 -3.08 -0.46 -2.36
C THR A 314 -4.19 -0.12 -1.37
N ALA A 315 -4.18 -0.73 -0.18
CA ALA A 315 -5.19 -0.43 0.83
C ALA A 315 -4.73 -0.71 2.28
N PRO A 316 -3.70 -0.05 2.82
CA PRO A 316 -2.84 0.97 2.19
C PRO A 316 -1.58 0.37 1.53
N THR A 317 -1.40 -0.95 1.59
CA THR A 317 -0.32 -1.67 0.89
C THR A 317 -0.88 -2.84 0.09
N ASN A 318 -0.09 -3.36 -0.85
CA ASN A 318 -0.46 -4.54 -1.64
C ASN A 318 -0.71 -5.78 -0.77
N GLY A 319 0.06 -5.94 0.32
CA GLY A 319 -0.08 -7.06 1.25
C GLY A 319 -1.40 -7.06 2.01
N ALA A 320 -2.03 -5.89 2.17
CA ALA A 320 -3.30 -5.68 2.85
C ALA A 320 -4.48 -5.38 1.90
N ALA A 321 -4.27 -5.53 0.59
CA ALA A 321 -5.19 -5.07 -0.44
C ALA A 321 -6.58 -5.73 -0.43
N GLY A 322 -6.75 -6.91 0.18
CA GLY A 322 -8.01 -7.64 0.16
C GLY A 322 -9.04 -7.15 1.17
N ILE A 323 -8.63 -6.42 2.21
CA ILE A 323 -9.51 -6.10 3.35
C ILE A 323 -10.57 -5.08 2.98
N ILE A 324 -10.15 -3.93 2.44
CA ILE A 324 -11.05 -2.84 2.03
C ILE A 324 -12.11 -3.32 1.02
N PRO A 325 -11.76 -3.98 -0.10
CA PRO A 325 -12.78 -4.44 -1.04
C PRO A 325 -13.67 -5.56 -0.48
N ALA A 326 -13.18 -6.41 0.42
CA ALA A 326 -14.01 -7.42 1.06
C ALA A 326 -15.05 -6.81 2.02
N VAL A 327 -14.68 -5.79 2.78
CA VAL A 327 -15.60 -5.10 3.68
C VAL A 327 -16.56 -4.19 2.90
N LEU A 328 -16.09 -3.56 1.81
CA LEU A 328 -16.96 -2.81 0.91
C LEU A 328 -17.95 -3.74 0.19
N HIS A 329 -17.53 -4.95 -0.21
CA HIS A 329 -18.46 -5.98 -0.69
C HIS A 329 -19.56 -6.26 0.35
N TYR A 330 -19.21 -6.34 1.63
CA TYR A 330 -20.21 -6.49 2.69
C TYR A 330 -21.18 -5.30 2.73
N ALA A 331 -20.66 -4.07 2.70
CA ALA A 331 -21.46 -2.86 2.71
C ALA A 331 -22.48 -2.83 1.56
N LEU A 332 -22.04 -3.19 0.35
CA LEU A 332 -22.86 -3.10 -0.87
C LEU A 332 -23.91 -4.22 -1.00
N ASN A 333 -23.72 -5.35 -0.32
CA ASN A 333 -24.58 -6.53 -0.47
C ASN A 333 -25.43 -6.83 0.79
N TYR A 334 -25.08 -6.32 1.97
CA TYR A 334 -25.76 -6.69 3.22
C TYR A 334 -26.24 -5.51 4.07
N VAL A 335 -25.80 -4.27 3.78
CA VAL A 335 -26.33 -3.09 4.48
C VAL A 335 -27.66 -2.65 3.84
N GLU A 336 -28.72 -2.60 4.64
CA GLU A 336 -30.09 -2.39 4.16
C GLU A 336 -30.29 -1.03 3.47
N SER A 337 -29.70 0.04 4.01
CA SER A 337 -29.76 1.39 3.42
C SER A 337 -29.16 1.45 2.02
N VAL A 338 -28.13 0.64 1.76
CA VAL A 338 -27.44 0.57 0.48
C VAL A 338 -28.19 -0.33 -0.49
N THR A 339 -28.50 -1.56 -0.08
CA THR A 339 -29.14 -2.58 -0.93
C THR A 339 -30.55 -2.16 -1.40
N LYS A 340 -31.30 -1.43 -0.57
CA LYS A 340 -32.64 -0.91 -0.94
C LYS A 340 -32.60 0.46 -1.60
N GLY A 341 -31.47 1.17 -1.54
CA GLY A 341 -31.32 2.55 -2.03
C GLY A 341 -31.03 2.68 -3.54
N GLY A 342 -30.79 1.57 -4.24
CA GLY A 342 -30.48 1.56 -5.67
C GLY A 342 -29.07 2.06 -6.00
N GLU A 343 -28.82 2.37 -7.27
CA GLU A 343 -27.46 2.67 -7.77
C GLU A 343 -26.85 3.93 -7.14
N ALA A 344 -27.66 4.97 -6.96
CA ALA A 344 -27.19 6.20 -6.33
C ALA A 344 -26.71 5.98 -4.89
N ALA A 345 -27.41 5.14 -4.11
CA ALA A 345 -27.00 4.79 -2.75
C ALA A 345 -25.72 3.95 -2.73
N LYS A 346 -25.53 3.05 -3.71
CA LYS A 346 -24.28 2.30 -3.85
C LYS A 346 -23.10 3.22 -4.15
N HIS A 347 -23.24 4.12 -5.11
CA HIS A 347 -22.17 5.07 -5.46
C HIS A 347 -21.82 5.98 -4.27
N ALA A 348 -22.83 6.50 -3.56
CA ALA A 348 -22.61 7.28 -2.34
C ALA A 348 -21.89 6.45 -1.29
N ALA A 349 -22.31 5.19 -1.06
CA ALA A 349 -21.66 4.32 -0.10
C ALA A 349 -20.20 4.00 -0.45
N ILE A 350 -19.87 3.82 -1.74
CA ILE A 350 -18.47 3.61 -2.18
C ILE A 350 -17.62 4.84 -1.84
N VAL A 351 -18.10 6.03 -2.21
CA VAL A 351 -17.38 7.30 -1.98
C VAL A 351 -17.19 7.56 -0.48
N ASP A 352 -18.27 7.49 0.30
CA ASP A 352 -18.23 7.79 1.73
C ASP A 352 -17.39 6.75 2.51
N PHE A 353 -17.46 5.47 2.10
CA PHE A 353 -16.63 4.41 2.67
C PHE A 353 -15.15 4.71 2.43
N LEU A 354 -14.75 4.96 1.18
CA LEU A 354 -13.34 5.17 0.84
C LEU A 354 -12.78 6.45 1.45
N LEU A 355 -13.55 7.54 1.50
CA LEU A 355 -13.15 8.79 2.15
C LEU A 355 -13.01 8.61 3.67
N THR A 356 -13.95 7.92 4.31
CA THR A 356 -13.85 7.64 5.76
C THR A 356 -12.66 6.73 6.07
N SER A 357 -12.47 5.67 5.27
CA SER A 357 -11.31 4.79 5.37
C SER A 357 -10.01 5.56 5.18
N ALA A 358 -9.96 6.52 4.25
CA ALA A 358 -8.80 7.37 4.04
C ALA A 358 -8.50 8.26 5.25
N ALA A 359 -9.51 8.87 5.87
CA ALA A 359 -9.33 9.67 7.08
C ALA A 359 -8.61 8.87 8.18
N VAL A 360 -9.08 7.64 8.41
CA VAL A 360 -8.46 6.73 9.38
C VAL A 360 -7.04 6.33 8.95
N GLY A 361 -6.80 6.12 7.65
CA GLY A 361 -5.48 5.81 7.11
C GLY A 361 -4.47 6.96 7.27
N VAL A 362 -4.91 8.21 7.13
CA VAL A 362 -4.10 9.42 7.38
C VAL A 362 -3.58 9.42 8.81
N LEU A 363 -4.43 9.11 9.81
CA LEU A 363 -4.03 9.07 11.21
C LEU A 363 -2.88 8.08 11.48
N TYR A 364 -2.92 6.90 10.85
CA TYR A 364 -1.83 5.92 10.99
C TYR A 364 -0.54 6.35 10.30
N LYS A 365 -0.65 6.96 9.12
CA LYS A 365 0.52 7.40 8.35
C LYS A 365 1.22 8.59 9.01
N GLU A 366 0.47 9.55 9.57
CA GLU A 366 1.06 10.75 10.20
C GLU A 366 1.64 10.50 11.60
N ARG A 367 1.10 9.53 12.35
CA ARG A 367 1.51 9.32 13.76
C ARG A 367 2.31 8.05 14.01
N ALA A 368 2.42 7.17 13.02
CA ALA A 368 3.13 5.92 13.17
C ALA A 368 3.75 5.52 11.83
N SER A 369 3.33 4.40 11.26
CA SER A 369 3.78 3.95 9.96
C SER A 369 2.78 2.94 9.40
N ILE A 370 2.69 2.90 8.07
CA ILE A 370 1.95 1.87 7.32
C ILE A 370 2.88 0.81 6.71
N SER A 371 4.17 0.83 7.07
CA SER A 371 5.20 -0.04 6.52
C SER A 371 5.40 -1.29 7.37
N GLY A 372 5.31 -2.46 6.73
CA GLY A 372 5.66 -3.74 7.36
C GLY A 372 7.13 -3.84 7.78
N ALA A 373 8.01 -3.04 7.19
CA ALA A 373 9.43 -2.96 7.54
C ALA A 373 9.69 -2.22 8.86
N GLU A 374 8.78 -1.35 9.28
CA GLU A 374 8.96 -0.46 10.43
C GLU A 374 8.16 -0.94 11.63
N VAL A 375 6.87 -1.19 11.44
CA VAL A 375 5.95 -1.54 12.52
C VAL A 375 5.37 -2.96 12.41
N GLY A 376 5.79 -3.73 11.41
CA GLY A 376 5.25 -5.07 11.17
C GLY A 376 3.86 -5.06 10.52
N CYS A 377 3.21 -6.21 10.47
CA CYS A 377 1.95 -6.38 9.73
C CYS A 377 0.76 -5.68 10.41
N GLN A 378 0.88 -5.25 11.66
CA GLN A 378 -0.07 -4.34 12.29
C GLN A 378 -0.19 -2.99 11.53
N GLY A 379 0.91 -2.47 10.97
CA GLY A 379 0.88 -1.24 10.17
C GLY A 379 0.26 -1.42 8.79
N GLU A 380 0.17 -2.64 8.28
CA GLU A 380 -0.40 -2.95 6.96
C GLU A 380 -1.82 -3.52 7.08
N VAL A 381 -1.94 -4.74 7.60
CA VAL A 381 -3.21 -5.45 7.76
C VAL A 381 -4.02 -4.85 8.91
N GLY A 382 -3.37 -4.43 9.99
CA GLY A 382 -4.07 -3.80 11.12
C GLY A 382 -4.66 -2.45 10.74
N SER A 383 -3.88 -1.59 10.05
CA SER A 383 -4.35 -0.29 9.58
C SER A 383 -5.47 -0.46 8.54
N ALA A 384 -5.33 -1.37 7.57
CA ALA A 384 -6.39 -1.69 6.62
C ALA A 384 -7.68 -2.18 7.29
N SER A 385 -7.56 -3.03 8.32
CA SER A 385 -8.70 -3.49 9.12
C SER A 385 -9.40 -2.33 9.83
N SER A 386 -8.63 -1.41 10.38
CA SER A 386 -9.14 -0.21 11.06
C SER A 386 -9.81 0.77 10.10
N MET A 387 -9.16 1.06 8.96
CA MET A 387 -9.71 1.85 7.86
C MET A 387 -11.05 1.29 7.39
N ALA A 388 -11.13 -0.02 7.18
CA ALA A 388 -12.35 -0.69 6.73
C ALA A 388 -13.45 -0.69 7.80
N ALA A 389 -13.08 -0.83 9.08
CA ALA A 389 -14.04 -0.79 10.18
C ALA A 389 -14.68 0.60 10.34
N GLY A 390 -13.88 1.66 10.25
CA GLY A 390 -14.36 3.04 10.25
C GLY A 390 -15.26 3.33 9.05
N GLY A 391 -14.82 2.94 7.84
CA GLY A 391 -15.60 3.07 6.61
C GLY A 391 -16.96 2.37 6.71
N LEU A 392 -17.00 1.12 7.18
CA LEU A 392 -18.26 0.38 7.32
C LEU A 392 -19.16 0.98 8.41
N ALA A 393 -18.59 1.43 9.54
CA ALA A 393 -19.36 2.07 10.60
C ALA A 393 -20.09 3.32 10.10
N ALA A 394 -19.43 4.12 9.24
CA ALA A 394 -20.06 5.28 8.60
C ALA A 394 -21.24 4.86 7.70
N ILE A 395 -21.06 3.85 6.84
CA ILE A 395 -22.13 3.37 5.94
C ILE A 395 -23.32 2.78 6.70
N MET A 396 -23.07 2.21 7.87
CA MET A 396 -24.11 1.68 8.76
C MET A 396 -24.80 2.76 9.62
N GLY A 397 -24.42 4.04 9.46
CA GLY A 397 -25.05 5.18 10.13
C GLY A 397 -24.47 5.52 11.51
N GLY A 398 -23.22 5.16 11.78
CA GLY A 398 -22.53 5.49 13.03
C GLY A 398 -22.19 6.99 13.15
N THR A 399 -22.13 7.49 14.39
CA THR A 399 -21.60 8.83 14.66
C THR A 399 -20.08 8.87 14.46
N PRO A 400 -19.45 10.06 14.32
CA PRO A 400 -17.99 10.17 14.29
C PRO A 400 -17.27 9.42 15.42
N GLU A 401 -17.81 9.45 16.64
CA GLU A 401 -17.26 8.72 17.80
C GLU A 401 -17.39 7.20 17.66
N GLN A 402 -18.49 6.70 17.08
CA GLN A 402 -18.64 5.27 16.79
C GLN A 402 -17.73 4.82 15.64
N ILE A 403 -17.49 5.70 14.66
CA ILE A 403 -16.54 5.44 13.56
C ILE A 403 -15.12 5.33 14.12
N GLU A 404 -14.70 6.25 14.99
CA GLU A 404 -13.42 6.18 15.70
C GLU A 404 -13.34 4.89 16.54
N ASN A 405 -14.38 4.57 17.31
CA ASN A 405 -14.39 3.36 18.14
C ASN A 405 -14.29 2.07 17.29
N ALA A 406 -14.93 2.01 16.13
CA ALA A 406 -14.80 0.86 15.23
C ALA A 406 -13.36 0.70 14.71
N ALA A 407 -12.72 1.81 14.32
CA ALA A 407 -11.32 1.85 13.90
C ALA A 407 -10.38 1.39 15.04
N GLU A 408 -10.61 1.90 16.25
CA GLU A 408 -9.88 1.58 17.47
C GLU A 408 -9.93 0.07 17.78
N ILE A 409 -11.12 -0.52 17.92
CA ILE A 409 -11.30 -1.95 18.21
C ILE A 409 -10.61 -2.81 17.14
N ALA A 410 -10.74 -2.43 15.86
CA ALA A 410 -10.13 -3.18 14.78
C ALA A 410 -8.60 -3.16 14.84
N MET A 411 -7.98 -2.03 15.18
CA MET A 411 -6.53 -1.97 15.37
C MET A 411 -6.07 -2.66 16.66
N GLU A 412 -6.79 -2.52 17.77
CA GLU A 412 -6.48 -3.19 19.03
C GLU A 412 -6.29 -4.70 18.82
N HIS A 413 -7.18 -5.31 18.04
CA HIS A 413 -7.13 -6.73 17.68
C HIS A 413 -6.06 -7.12 16.66
N ASN A 414 -5.19 -6.19 16.25
CA ASN A 414 -4.03 -6.42 15.39
C ASN A 414 -2.71 -5.93 16.00
N LEU A 415 -2.72 -5.30 17.19
CA LEU A 415 -1.49 -4.87 17.86
C LEU A 415 -0.53 -6.06 18.13
N GLY A 416 0.76 -5.84 17.88
CA GLY A 416 1.83 -6.82 17.97
C GLY A 416 1.94 -7.78 16.79
N LEU A 417 1.13 -7.63 15.73
CA LEU A 417 1.19 -8.51 14.57
C LEU A 417 2.47 -8.27 13.75
N THR A 418 3.34 -9.27 13.72
CA THR A 418 4.63 -9.23 13.03
C THR A 418 4.51 -9.45 11.51
N CYS A 419 5.46 -8.94 10.73
CA CYS A 419 5.54 -9.20 9.28
C CYS A 419 6.63 -10.25 9.02
N ASP A 420 6.26 -11.53 9.07
CA ASP A 420 7.21 -12.65 8.93
C ASP A 420 6.66 -13.72 7.96
N PRO A 421 6.49 -13.37 6.68
CA PRO A 421 5.94 -14.28 5.68
C PRO A 421 6.91 -15.42 5.31
N ILE A 422 6.37 -16.59 4.98
CA ILE A 422 7.19 -17.74 4.55
C ILE A 422 7.92 -17.41 3.24
N SER A 423 9.22 -17.66 3.21
CA SER A 423 10.12 -17.37 2.07
C SER A 423 10.13 -15.89 1.64
N GLY A 424 9.68 -14.98 2.50
CA GLY A 424 9.51 -13.57 2.13
C GLY A 424 8.36 -13.32 1.15
N LEU A 425 7.48 -14.28 0.88
CA LEU A 425 6.43 -14.15 -0.15
C LEU A 425 5.13 -13.62 0.44
N VAL A 426 4.45 -12.73 -0.30
CA VAL A 426 3.12 -12.20 0.07
C VAL A 426 2.01 -13.24 -0.17
N GLN A 427 2.11 -14.37 0.53
CA GLN A 427 1.20 -15.52 0.41
C GLN A 427 0.78 -16.00 1.79
N VAL A 428 1.69 -16.58 2.56
CA VAL A 428 1.42 -17.16 3.88
C VAL A 428 2.23 -16.40 4.92
N PRO A 429 1.60 -15.81 5.95
CA PRO A 429 0.18 -15.85 6.31
C PRO A 429 -0.66 -14.70 5.72
N CYS A 430 -0.15 -13.98 4.71
CA CYS A 430 -0.74 -12.74 4.19
C CYS A 430 -2.19 -12.91 3.68
N ILE A 431 -2.47 -13.99 2.93
CA ILE A 431 -3.79 -14.24 2.35
C ILE A 431 -4.84 -14.45 3.45
N GLU A 432 -4.56 -15.33 4.42
CA GLU A 432 -5.47 -15.59 5.54
C GLU A 432 -5.63 -14.37 6.44
N ARG A 433 -4.56 -13.58 6.64
CA ARG A 433 -4.61 -12.35 7.43
C ARG A 433 -5.63 -11.36 6.87
N ASN A 434 -5.73 -11.22 5.54
CA ASN A 434 -6.72 -10.33 4.92
C ASN A 434 -8.15 -10.80 5.17
N ALA A 435 -8.43 -12.10 4.99
CA ALA A 435 -9.76 -12.65 5.25
C ALA A 435 -10.18 -12.50 6.72
N ILE A 436 -9.29 -12.85 7.65
CA ILE A 436 -9.53 -12.72 9.09
C ILE A 436 -9.71 -11.25 9.50
N ALA A 437 -8.87 -10.34 8.97
CA ALA A 437 -8.96 -8.92 9.27
C ALA A 437 -10.24 -8.28 8.73
N ALA A 438 -10.71 -8.66 7.53
CA ALA A 438 -12.01 -8.21 7.01
C ALA A 438 -13.16 -8.62 7.94
N GLY A 439 -13.14 -9.86 8.46
CA GLY A 439 -14.09 -10.32 9.46
C GLY A 439 -14.02 -9.53 10.79
N LYS A 440 -12.79 -9.22 11.27
CA LYS A 440 -12.58 -8.37 12.46
C LYS A 440 -13.15 -6.96 12.24
N ALA A 441 -12.90 -6.35 11.09
CA ALA A 441 -13.41 -5.02 10.74
C ALA A 441 -14.93 -4.97 10.79
N ILE A 442 -15.62 -5.95 10.17
CA ILE A 442 -17.08 -6.04 10.22
C ILE A 442 -17.58 -6.19 11.66
N ASN A 443 -16.94 -7.04 12.45
CA ASN A 443 -17.33 -7.23 13.84
C ASN A 443 -17.10 -5.97 14.69
N ALA A 444 -15.97 -5.28 14.50
CA ALA A 444 -15.65 -4.03 15.18
C ALA A 444 -16.69 -2.93 14.87
N SER A 445 -17.07 -2.74 13.60
CA SER A 445 -18.13 -1.79 13.23
C SER A 445 -19.45 -2.11 13.92
N ARG A 446 -19.85 -3.40 13.97
CA ARG A 446 -21.08 -3.82 14.64
C ARG A 446 -21.02 -3.60 16.15
N MET A 447 -19.89 -3.87 16.79
CA MET A 447 -19.69 -3.64 18.21
C MET A 447 -19.79 -2.16 18.55
N ALA A 448 -19.13 -1.28 17.80
CA ALA A 448 -19.18 0.16 18.01
C ALA A 448 -20.60 0.73 17.87
N LEU A 449 -21.36 0.26 16.86
CA LEU A 449 -22.76 0.70 16.64
C LEU A 449 -23.74 0.20 17.69
N TRP A 450 -23.44 -0.92 18.35
CA TRP A 450 -24.21 -1.41 19.49
C TRP A 450 -23.81 -0.75 20.80
N GLY A 451 -22.64 -0.10 20.84
CA GLY A 451 -22.23 0.81 21.89
C GLY A 451 -22.76 2.23 21.67
N ASP A 452 -22.36 3.15 22.55
CA ASP A 452 -22.69 4.57 22.50
C ASP A 452 -21.51 5.44 22.01
N GLY A 453 -20.48 4.81 21.44
CA GLY A 453 -19.24 5.46 21.01
C GLY A 453 -18.27 5.80 22.15
N GLN A 454 -18.64 5.58 23.42
CA GLN A 454 -17.71 5.76 24.53
C GLN A 454 -16.79 4.55 24.66
N HIS A 455 -15.49 4.81 24.62
CA HIS A 455 -14.46 3.80 24.81
C HIS A 455 -13.41 4.30 25.81
N ARG A 456 -12.80 3.36 26.53
CA ARG A 456 -11.81 3.69 27.56
C ARG A 456 -10.43 3.97 26.97
N VAL A 457 -10.13 3.39 25.82
CA VAL A 457 -8.87 3.52 25.10
C VAL A 457 -9.17 4.23 23.80
N SER A 458 -8.58 5.41 23.60
CA SER A 458 -8.77 6.23 22.40
C SER A 458 -8.02 5.66 21.19
N LEU A 459 -8.45 6.03 19.98
CA LEU A 459 -7.73 5.63 18.77
C LEU A 459 -6.29 6.18 18.77
N ASP A 460 -6.09 7.41 19.26
CA ASP A 460 -4.76 8.00 19.38
C ASP A 460 -3.82 7.17 20.30
N GLU A 461 -4.32 6.66 21.43
CA GLU A 461 -3.56 5.77 22.31
C GLU A 461 -3.21 4.43 21.65
N VAL A 462 -4.14 3.88 20.84
CA VAL A 462 -3.88 2.66 20.07
C VAL A 462 -2.83 2.89 18.97
N ILE A 463 -2.88 4.03 18.28
CA ILE A 463 -1.87 4.40 17.27
C ILE A 463 -0.50 4.55 17.91
N GLU A 464 -0.40 5.24 19.05
CA GLU A 464 0.87 5.37 19.77
C GLU A 464 1.39 4.01 20.27
N THR A 465 0.50 3.13 20.71
CA THR A 465 0.85 1.75 21.07
C THR A 465 1.37 0.97 19.86
N MET A 466 0.78 1.13 18.68
CA MET A 466 1.27 0.53 17.44
C MET A 466 2.70 1.00 17.11
N ARG A 467 2.95 2.31 17.22
CA ARG A 467 4.28 2.90 16.98
C ARG A 467 5.33 2.33 17.94
N GLN A 468 5.04 2.32 19.24
CA GLN A 468 5.94 1.79 20.26
C GLN A 468 6.22 0.30 20.08
N THR A 469 5.18 -0.51 19.88
CA THR A 469 5.33 -1.95 19.64
C THR A 469 6.11 -2.26 18.36
N GLY A 470 5.99 -1.42 17.33
CA GLY A 470 6.79 -1.50 16.12
C GLY A 470 8.28 -1.18 16.35
N ALA A 471 8.58 -0.17 17.16
CA ALA A 471 9.95 0.14 17.58
C ALA A 471 10.57 -1.00 18.40
N ASP A 472 9.80 -1.62 19.29
CA ASP A 472 10.23 -2.77 20.10
C ASP A 472 10.35 -4.08 19.29
N MET A 473 9.74 -4.14 18.11
CA MET A 473 9.74 -5.34 17.28
C MET A 473 11.14 -5.63 16.75
N SER A 474 11.66 -6.82 17.06
CA SER A 474 12.96 -7.25 16.53
C SER A 474 12.95 -7.28 15.00
N SER A 475 14.05 -6.82 14.40
CA SER A 475 14.27 -6.85 12.94
C SER A 475 14.04 -8.22 12.29
N LYS A 476 14.16 -9.31 13.05
CA LYS A 476 13.90 -10.68 12.58
C LYS A 476 12.43 -10.98 12.26
N TYR A 477 11.51 -10.21 12.85
CA TYR A 477 10.06 -10.39 12.69
C TYR A 477 9.42 -9.24 11.89
N LYS A 478 10.25 -8.45 11.20
CA LYS A 478 9.83 -7.45 10.20
C LYS A 478 10.01 -8.04 8.79
N GLU A 479 9.69 -7.24 7.77
CA GLU A 479 9.52 -7.63 6.36
C GLU A 479 10.58 -8.59 5.75
N THR A 480 11.80 -8.69 6.29
CA THR A 480 12.86 -9.61 5.82
C THR A 480 12.64 -11.09 6.14
N ALA A 481 11.63 -11.45 6.94
CA ALA A 481 11.25 -12.84 7.23
C ALA A 481 12.40 -13.73 7.73
N GLN A 482 13.15 -13.26 8.73
CA GLN A 482 14.30 -13.98 9.30
C GLN A 482 13.97 -14.69 10.62
N GLY A 483 12.67 -14.87 10.91
CA GLY A 483 12.18 -15.35 12.20
C GLY A 483 10.93 -16.23 12.11
N GLY A 484 10.29 -16.40 13.27
CA GLY A 484 8.93 -16.90 13.46
C GLY A 484 8.45 -18.00 12.50
N LEU A 485 7.40 -17.72 11.73
CA LEU A 485 6.82 -18.68 10.79
C LEU A 485 7.77 -18.97 9.63
N ALA A 486 8.52 -17.96 9.18
CA ALA A 486 9.41 -18.09 8.02
C ALA A 486 10.54 -19.10 8.22
N VAL A 487 11.08 -19.22 9.43
CA VAL A 487 12.17 -20.17 9.74
C VAL A 487 11.69 -21.51 10.31
N ASN A 488 10.44 -21.60 10.78
CA ASN A 488 9.91 -22.80 11.42
C ASN A 488 9.07 -23.68 10.48
N VAL A 489 8.63 -23.15 9.34
CA VAL A 489 7.97 -23.94 8.30
C VAL A 489 9.01 -24.35 7.26
N VAL A 490 9.28 -25.66 7.19
CA VAL A 490 10.26 -26.22 6.24
C VAL A 490 9.66 -26.21 4.83
N GLU A 491 10.32 -25.52 3.90
CA GLU A 491 10.05 -25.64 2.47
C GLU A 491 10.35 -27.09 2.04
N CYS A 492 9.36 -27.79 1.49
CA CYS A 492 9.43 -29.21 1.20
C CYS A 492 9.89 -29.54 -0.22
#